data_AF-A0A9D9WNF0-F1
#
_entry.id   AF-A0A9D9WNF0-F1
#
_cell.length_a   1.000
_cell.length_b   1.000
_cell.length_c   1.000
_cell.angle_alpha   90.00
_cell.angle_beta   90.00
_cell.angle_gamma   90.00
#
_symmetry.space_group_name_H-M   'P 1'
#
loop_
_entity.id
_entity.type
_entity.pdbx_description
1 polymer ?
#
loop_
_entity_poly.entity_id
_entity_poly.type
_entity_poly.pdbx_seq_one_letter_code
_entity_poly.pdbx_strand_id
1 'polypeptide(L)'
;SVIAMDELGFMETEARTFCETALSCFDGDRHVLATIKAHHRTEFLDAVRSHPKTEVFDITVENRDELYERLRPMILRWNEEFRSAR
;
A
#
# COMPACT_ATOMS: atom_id res chain seq x y z
N SER A 1 10.16 6.01 8.16
CA SER A 1 8.97 5.45 8.84
C SER A 1 8.13 4.70 7.83
N VAL A 2 7.37 3.69 8.23
CA VAL A 2 6.41 3.00 7.34
C VAL A 2 4.99 3.46 7.65
N ILE A 3 4.20 3.73 6.62
CA ILE A 3 2.74 3.91 6.72
C ILE A 3 2.10 2.58 6.36
N ALA A 4 1.25 2.05 7.26
CA ALA A 4 0.43 0.88 6.99
C ALA A 4 -1.02 1.31 6.77
N MET A 5 -1.62 0.87 5.66
CA MET A 5 -3.03 1.11 5.32
C MET A 5 -3.73 -0.23 5.16
N ASP A 6 -4.53 -0.61 6.14
CA ASP A 6 -5.33 -1.84 6.13
C ASP A 6 -6.80 -1.45 6.36
N GLU A 7 -7.67 -1.30 5.38
CA GLU A 7 -7.65 -1.64 3.95
C GLU A 7 -8.17 -0.44 3.13
N LEU A 8 -7.73 -0.27 1.88
CA LEU A 8 -8.33 0.69 0.96
C LEU A 8 -9.49 0.02 0.19
N GLY A 9 -10.71 0.49 0.43
CA GLY A 9 -11.93 -0.08 -0.11
C GLY A 9 -12.74 0.90 -0.96
N PHE A 10 -13.97 0.48 -1.26
CA PHE A 10 -14.94 1.30 -1.99
C PHE A 10 -15.73 2.22 -1.05
N MET A 11 -15.75 1.96 0.25
CA MET A 11 -16.50 2.76 1.23
C MET A 11 -15.92 4.17 1.34
N GLU A 12 -14.64 4.32 1.04
CA GLU A 12 -13.89 5.56 1.08
C GLU A 12 -14.14 6.45 -0.15
N THR A 13 -14.83 5.97 -1.19
CA THR A 13 -15.01 6.68 -2.47
C THR A 13 -15.58 8.10 -2.30
N GLU A 14 -16.51 8.28 -1.36
CA GLU A 14 -17.13 9.58 -1.07
C GLU A 14 -16.29 10.44 -0.10
N ALA A 15 -15.29 9.85 0.57
CA ALA A 15 -14.40 10.54 1.50
C ALA A 15 -13.23 11.18 0.74
N ARG A 16 -13.53 12.21 -0.06
CA ARG A 16 -12.57 12.87 -0.97
C ARG A 16 -11.23 13.22 -0.33
N THR A 17 -11.24 13.86 0.85
CA THR A 17 -10.01 14.23 1.57
C THR A 17 -9.18 13.01 1.97
N PHE A 18 -9.82 11.90 2.32
CA PHE A 18 -9.13 10.65 2.60
C PHE A 18 -8.47 10.12 1.32
N CYS A 19 -9.21 10.04 0.21
CA CYS A 19 -8.69 9.57 -1.07
C CYS A 19 -7.46 10.38 -1.54
N GLU A 20 -7.58 11.71 -1.51
CA GLU A 20 -6.48 12.62 -1.89
C GLU A 20 -5.26 12.45 -0.97
N THR A 21 -5.48 12.33 0.34
CA THR A 21 -4.39 12.15 1.31
C THR A 21 -3.73 10.79 1.16
N ALA A 22 -4.51 9.72 0.98
CA ALA A 22 -4.01 8.37 0.77
C ALA A 22 -3.13 8.31 -0.49
N LEU A 23 -3.59 8.90 -1.60
CA LEU A 23 -2.80 9.00 -2.83
C LEU A 23 -1.51 9.78 -2.62
N SER A 24 -1.56 10.94 -1.92
CA SER A 24 -0.36 11.74 -1.65
C SER A 24 0.70 11.01 -0.82
N CYS A 25 0.31 10.00 -0.03
CA CYS A 25 1.27 9.18 0.72
C CYS A 25 2.21 8.41 -0.20
N PHE A 26 1.74 7.97 -1.38
CA PHE A 26 2.57 7.25 -2.36
C PHE A 26 3.59 8.16 -3.06
N ASP A 27 3.38 9.47 -3.01
CA ASP A 27 4.30 10.46 -3.57
C ASP A 27 5.35 10.97 -2.59
N GLY A 28 5.15 10.75 -1.29
CA GLY A 28 6.05 11.21 -0.24
C GLY A 28 7.26 10.32 0.00
N ASP A 29 8.12 10.74 0.94
CA ASP A 29 9.38 10.07 1.26
C ASP A 29 9.22 8.84 2.18
N ARG A 30 7.98 8.51 2.58
CA ARG A 30 7.71 7.41 3.51
C ARG A 30 7.32 6.16 2.73
N HIS A 31 7.87 5.01 3.12
CA HIS A 31 7.40 3.74 2.59
C HIS A 31 5.95 3.49 2.98
N VAL A 32 5.14 3.02 2.02
CA VAL A 32 3.74 2.69 2.23
C VAL A 32 3.53 1.20 1.98
N LEU A 33 2.83 0.53 2.89
CA LEU A 33 2.29 -0.81 2.72
C LEU A 33 0.77 -0.72 2.82
N ALA A 34 0.07 -1.05 1.73
CA ALA A 34 -1.38 -0.93 1.66
C ALA A 34 -2.03 -2.22 1.15
N THR A 35 -3.17 -2.59 1.73
CA THR A 35 -4.08 -3.61 1.19
C THR A 35 -5.21 -2.91 0.41
N ILE A 36 -5.65 -3.52 -0.70
CA ILE A 36 -6.72 -2.97 -1.53
C ILE A 36 -7.82 -4.02 -1.74
N LYS A 37 -9.08 -3.61 -1.75
CA LYS A 37 -10.19 -4.49 -2.14
C LYS A 37 -9.98 -5.00 -3.57
N ALA A 38 -9.89 -6.32 -3.77
CA ALA A 38 -9.59 -6.91 -5.08
C ALA A 38 -10.70 -6.69 -6.12
N HIS A 39 -11.97 -6.88 -5.74
CA HIS A 39 -13.09 -6.98 -6.70
C HIS A 39 -13.77 -5.65 -7.03
N HIS A 40 -13.49 -4.57 -6.30
CA HIS A 40 -14.15 -3.29 -6.50
C HIS A 40 -13.32 -2.37 -7.41
N ARG A 41 -13.99 -1.81 -8.43
CA ARG A 41 -13.46 -0.78 -9.33
C ARG A 41 -14.10 0.55 -8.96
N THR A 42 -13.28 1.49 -8.52
CA THR A 42 -13.64 2.88 -8.28
C THR A 42 -12.49 3.73 -8.79
N GLU A 43 -12.74 5.00 -9.14
CA GLU A 43 -11.68 5.89 -9.61
C GLU A 43 -10.51 5.97 -8.60
N PHE A 44 -10.84 5.97 -7.31
CA PHE A 44 -9.85 5.91 -6.23
C PHE A 44 -9.00 4.62 -6.27
N LEU A 45 -9.64 3.45 -6.27
CA LEU A 45 -8.90 2.18 -6.24
C LEU A 45 -8.10 1.93 -7.53
N ASP A 46 -8.59 2.40 -8.67
CA ASP A 46 -7.87 2.31 -9.94
C ASP A 46 -6.68 3.29 -9.97
N ALA A 47 -6.80 4.48 -9.38
CA ALA A 47 -5.66 5.39 -9.17
C ALA A 47 -4.59 4.79 -8.25
N VAL A 48 -4.99 4.10 -7.17
CA VAL A 48 -4.04 3.38 -6.29
C VAL A 48 -3.29 2.29 -7.07
N ARG A 49 -3.99 1.45 -7.83
CA ARG A 49 -3.40 0.33 -8.58
C ARG A 49 -2.47 0.78 -9.72
N SER A 50 -2.77 1.91 -10.35
CA SER A 50 -2.02 2.43 -11.49
C SER A 50 -0.95 3.44 -11.09
N HIS A 51 -0.76 3.70 -9.80
CA HIS A 51 0.17 4.70 -9.32
C HIS A 51 1.61 4.34 -9.72
N PRO A 52 2.37 5.22 -10.38
CA PRO A 52 3.65 4.89 -11.00
C PRO A 52 4.77 4.50 -10.00
N LYS A 53 4.60 4.85 -8.72
CA LYS A 53 5.53 4.52 -7.63
C LYS A 53 5.11 3.29 -6.81
N THR A 54 4.15 2.50 -7.31
CA THR A 54 3.64 1.32 -6.59
C THR A 54 3.96 0.04 -7.34
N GLU A 55 4.22 -1.03 -6.58
CA GLU A 55 4.23 -2.40 -7.07
C GLU A 55 3.01 -3.10 -6.47
N VAL A 56 2.16 -3.66 -7.34
CA VAL A 56 0.91 -4.31 -6.93
C VAL A 56 1.08 -5.81 -7.03
N PHE A 57 0.68 -6.53 -5.98
CA PHE A 57 0.71 -7.98 -5.92
C PHE A 57 -0.70 -8.53 -5.72
N ASP A 58 -1.15 -9.37 -6.64
CA ASP A 58 -2.37 -10.14 -6.46
C ASP A 58 -2.09 -11.34 -5.55
N ILE A 59 -2.72 -11.37 -4.37
CA ILE A 59 -2.52 -12.43 -3.38
C ILE A 59 -3.54 -13.55 -3.62
N THR A 60 -3.04 -14.77 -3.77
CA THR A 60 -3.82 -16.01 -3.83
C THR A 60 -3.43 -16.93 -2.68
N VAL A 61 -4.20 -18.00 -2.47
CA VAL A 61 -3.87 -19.01 -1.44
C VAL A 61 -2.54 -19.71 -1.75
N GLU A 62 -2.19 -19.81 -3.03
CA GLU A 62 -0.99 -20.49 -3.51
C GLU A 62 0.26 -19.64 -3.37
N ASN A 63 0.16 -18.31 -3.54
CA ASN A 63 1.33 -17.42 -3.54
C ASN A 63 1.55 -16.64 -2.23
N ARG A 64 0.60 -16.70 -1.28
CA ARG A 64 0.65 -15.93 -0.02
C ARG A 64 1.95 -16.10 0.77
N ASP A 65 2.43 -17.34 0.90
CA ASP A 65 3.59 -17.65 1.74
C ASP A 65 4.88 -17.25 1.02
N GLU A 66 4.96 -17.49 -0.30
CA GLU A 66 6.07 -17.03 -1.13
C GLU A 66 6.18 -15.50 -1.13
N LEU A 67 5.03 -14.81 -1.28
CA LEU A 67 5.00 -13.35 -1.27
C LEU A 67 5.42 -12.79 0.09
N TYR A 68 5.00 -13.43 1.19
CA TYR A 68 5.45 -13.07 2.53
C TYR A 68 6.98 -13.15 2.63
N GLU A 69 7.59 -14.27 2.24
CA GLU A 69 9.04 -14.45 2.29
C GLU A 69 9.78 -13.45 1.39
N ARG A 70 9.21 -13.11 0.22
CA ARG A 70 9.77 -12.10 -0.69
C ARG A 70 9.74 -10.68 -0.09
N LEU A 71 8.62 -10.28 0.51
CA LEU A 71 8.41 -8.89 0.96
C LEU A 71 8.98 -8.62 2.36
N ARG A 72 8.99 -9.62 3.24
CA ARG A 72 9.47 -9.51 4.63
C ARG A 72 10.86 -8.84 4.76
N PRO A 73 11.92 -9.25 4.04
CA PRO A 73 13.24 -8.61 4.19
C PRO A 73 13.25 -7.14 3.73
N MET A 74 12.40 -6.76 2.77
CA MET A 74 12.28 -5.36 2.34
C MET A 74 11.64 -4.51 3.45
N ILE A 75 10.52 -4.98 4.02
CA ILE A 75 9.78 -4.27 5.06
C ILE A 75 10.61 -4.15 6.35
N LEU A 76 11.37 -5.19 6.73
CA LEU A 76 12.27 -5.14 7.88
C LEU A 76 13.35 -4.07 7.71
N ARG A 77 13.92 -3.95 6.50
CA ARG A 77 14.90 -2.90 6.18
C ARG A 77 14.32 -1.50 6.31
N TRP A 78 13.12 -1.26 5.81
CA TRP A 78 12.42 0.02 5.96
C TRP A 78 12.23 0.43 7.42
N ASN A 79 11.99 -0.56 8.29
CA ASN A 79 11.86 -0.35 9.73
C ASN A 79 13.20 -0.02 10.39
N GLU A 80 14.29 -0.64 9.97
CA GLU A 80 15.66 -0.33 10.43
C GLU A 80 16.11 1.06 10.01
N GLU A 81 15.91 1.43 8.74
CA GLU A 81 16.21 2.77 8.21
C GLU A 81 15.50 3.86 9.02
N PHE A 82 14.24 3.61 9.40
CA PHE A 82 13.49 4.54 10.25
C PHE A 82 14.08 4.65 11.66
N ARG A 83 14.51 3.54 12.28
CA ARG A 83 15.08 3.57 13.62
C ARG A 83 16.43 4.28 13.66
N SER A 84 17.25 4.11 12.61
CA SER A 84 18.57 4.73 12.52
C SER A 84 18.53 6.24 12.21
N ALA A 85 17.42 6.72 11.65
CA ALA A 85 17.20 8.15 11.36
C ALA A 85 16.61 8.94 12.55
N ARG A 86 16.46 8.30 13.72
CA ARG A 86 15.99 8.89 14.97
C ARG A 86 17.13 8.95 15.99
#